data_AF-A0AAV6V2E5-F1
#
_entry.id   AF-A0AAV6V2E5-F1
#
_cell.length_a   1.000
_cell.length_b   1.000
_cell.length_c   1.000
_cell.angle_alpha   90.00
_cell.angle_beta   90.00
_cell.angle_gamma   90.00
#
_symmetry.space_group_name_H-M   'P 1'
#
loop_
_entity.id
_entity.type
_entity.pdbx_description
1 polymer ?
#
loop_
_entity_poly.entity_id
_entity_poly.type
_entity_poly.pdbx_seq_one_letter_code
_entity_poly.pdbx_strand_id
1 'polypeptide(L)'
;MTILLPNNRYSGVDILANNLTPQRLQNLFLNDMYPREVKVSLPKFKMEDSFELRLFSKNGAKNLFDRRELIYLVHRTREFPVDAVIHRVL
;
A
#
# COMPACT_ATOMS: atom_id res chain seq x y z
N MET A 1 12.68 1.37 -9.99
CA MET A 1 12.40 2.27 -8.86
C MET A 1 11.92 3.59 -9.43
N THR A 2 10.73 4.03 -9.03
CA THR A 2 10.18 5.34 -9.44
C THR A 2 9.99 6.18 -8.20
N ILE A 3 10.43 7.44 -8.24
CA ILE A 3 10.32 8.37 -7.12
C ILE A 3 9.31 9.44 -7.51
N LEU A 4 8.19 9.51 -6.77
CA LEU A 4 7.17 10.53 -6.94
C LEU A 4 7.27 11.51 -5.77
N LEU A 5 7.47 12.79 -6.09
CA LEU A 5 7.59 13.84 -5.09
C LEU A 5 6.46 14.84 -5.28
N PRO A 6 5.74 15.22 -4.22
CA PRO A 6 4.77 16.30 -4.31
C PRO A 6 5.49 17.63 -4.55
N ASN A 7 4.86 18.51 -5.32
CA ASN A 7 5.39 19.86 -5.54
C ASN A 7 5.15 20.78 -4.33
N ASN A 8 4.18 20.45 -3.47
CA ASN A 8 3.87 21.18 -2.24
C ASN A 8 4.52 20.49 -1.02
N ARG A 9 5.09 21.30 -0.12
CA ARG A 9 5.70 20.85 1.13
C ARG A 9 4.68 20.51 2.21
N TYR A 10 3.51 21.15 2.22
CA TYR A 10 2.47 20.93 3.22
C TYR A 10 1.39 19.99 2.67
N SER A 11 1.14 18.87 3.37
CA SER A 11 0.15 17.84 2.99
C SER A 11 0.34 17.22 1.60
N GLY A 12 1.47 17.49 0.94
CA GLY A 12 1.70 17.07 -0.45
C GLY A 12 1.75 15.56 -0.60
N VAL A 13 2.31 14.85 0.38
CA VAL A 13 2.40 13.38 0.36
C VAL A 13 1.00 12.75 0.45
N ASP A 14 0.14 13.24 1.33
CA ASP A 14 -1.23 12.73 1.47
C ASP A 14 -2.05 12.98 0.20
N ILE A 15 -1.95 14.20 -0.35
CA ILE A 15 -2.63 14.56 -1.60
C ILE A 15 -2.14 13.65 -2.74
N LEU A 16 -0.82 13.45 -2.86
CA LEU A 16 -0.24 12.58 -3.88
C LEU A 16 -0.72 11.13 -3.71
N ALA A 17 -0.69 10.60 -2.49
CA ALA A 17 -1.10 9.23 -2.18
C ALA A 17 -2.58 9.00 -2.51
N ASN A 18 -3.46 9.92 -2.13
CA ASN A 18 -4.91 9.81 -2.38
C ASN A 18 -5.28 9.95 -3.87
N ASN A 19 -4.44 10.61 -4.67
CA ASN A 19 -4.65 10.79 -6.10
C ASN A 19 -3.93 9.74 -6.96
N LEU A 20 -3.22 8.80 -6.34
CA LEU A 20 -2.44 7.79 -7.05
C LEU A 20 -3.34 6.62 -7.44
N THR A 21 -3.66 6.51 -8.73
CA THR A 21 -4.40 5.39 -9.29
C THR A 21 -3.57 4.64 -10.33
N PRO A 22 -3.83 3.34 -10.58
CA PRO A 22 -3.12 2.58 -11.62
C PRO A 22 -3.17 3.25 -12.99
N GLN A 23 -4.32 3.81 -13.37
CA GLN A 23 -4.52 4.49 -14.65
C GLN A 23 -3.67 5.76 -14.74
N ARG A 24 -3.61 6.55 -13.65
CA ARG A 24 -2.77 7.77 -13.61
C ARG A 24 -1.29 7.44 -13.70
N LEU A 25 -0.85 6.38 -13.02
CA LEU A 25 0.53 5.90 -13.13
C LEU A 25 0.85 5.46 -14.55
N GLN A 26 0.00 4.64 -15.17
CA GLN A 26 0.20 4.20 -16.56
C GLN A 26 0.30 5.39 -17.51
N ASN A 27 -0.60 6.35 -17.40
CA ASN A 27 -0.57 7.56 -18.25
C ASN A 27 0.74 8.35 -18.06
N LEU A 28 1.21 8.51 -16.82
CA LEU A 28 2.49 9.18 -16.54
C LEU A 28 3.67 8.46 -17.21
N PHE A 29 3.73 7.13 -17.14
CA PHE A 29 4.82 6.34 -17.74
C PHE A 29 4.78 6.30 -19.26
N LEU A 30 3.59 6.28 -19.85
CA LEU A 30 3.42 6.09 -21.29
C LEU A 30 3.45 7.40 -22.07
N ASN A 31 2.93 8.49 -21.50
CA ASN A 31 2.65 9.71 -22.25
C ASN A 31 3.43 10.93 -21.75
N ASP A 32 3.70 11.03 -20.45
CA ASP A 32 4.19 12.28 -19.85
C ASP A 32 5.70 12.27 -19.54
N MET A 33 6.31 11.07 -19.48
CA MET A 33 7.73 10.92 -19.19
C MET A 33 8.55 10.67 -20.45
N TYR A 34 9.64 11.43 -20.58
CA TYR A 34 10.64 11.25 -21.62
C TYR A 34 12.05 11.42 -21.03
N PRO A 35 13.09 10.80 -21.63
CA PRO A 35 14.46 10.91 -21.15
C PRO A 35 14.94 12.37 -21.18
N ARG A 36 15.44 12.86 -20.04
CA ARG A 36 16.08 14.17 -19.91
C ARG A 36 17.14 14.13 -18.81
N GLU A 37 18.17 14.94 -18.96
CA GLU A 37 19.18 15.10 -17.92
C GLU A 37 18.57 15.81 -16.70
N VAL A 38 18.69 15.19 -15.54
CA VAL A 38 18.16 15.72 -14.27
C VAL A 38 19.18 15.55 -13.17
N LYS A 39 19.41 16.63 -12.41
CA LYS A 39 20.22 16.58 -11.19
C LYS A 39 19.31 16.23 -10.02
N VAL A 40 19.52 15.06 -9.43
CA VAL A 40 18.72 14.56 -8.30
C VAL A 40 19.60 14.50 -7.05
N SER A 41 19.05 14.91 -5.91
CA SER A 41 19.68 14.77 -4.60
C SER A 41 18.73 14.03 -3.67
N LEU A 42 19.14 12.85 -3.22
CA LEU A 42 18.36 12.00 -2.31
C LEU A 42 19.13 11.82 -1.00
N PRO A 43 18.46 11.87 0.15
CA PRO A 43 19.11 11.54 1.42
C PRO A 43 19.52 10.07 1.42
N LYS A 44 20.61 9.74 2.12
CA LYS A 44 20.93 8.36 2.43
C LYS A 44 19.98 7.89 3.53
N PHE A 45 19.11 6.92 3.24
CA PHE A 45 18.13 6.42 4.20
C PHE A 45 18.12 4.89 4.23
N LYS A 46 17.59 4.34 5.34
CA LYS A 46 17.23 2.94 5.53
C LYS A 46 15.76 2.91 5.96
N MET A 47 14.94 2.07 5.33
CA MET A 47 13.55 1.87 5.74
C MET A 47 13.45 0.47 6.35
N GLU A 48 12.89 0.40 7.55
CA GLU A 48 12.56 -0.85 8.24
C GLU A 48 11.13 -0.70 8.73
N ASP A 49 10.18 -1.27 8.00
CA ASP A 49 8.77 -1.15 8.34
C ASP A 49 8.14 -2.53 8.55
N SER A 50 7.36 -2.62 9.63
CA SER A 50 6.49 -3.75 9.91
C SER A 50 5.06 -3.27 10.05
N PHE A 51 4.18 -3.76 9.18
CA PHE A 51 2.77 -3.40 9.21
C PHE A 51 1.92 -4.57 9.68
N GLU A 52 1.13 -4.32 10.72
CA GLU A 52 0.02 -5.20 11.08
C GLU A 52 -1.21 -4.79 10.28
N LEU A 53 -1.62 -5.66 9.36
CA LEU A 53 -2.59 -5.34 8.32
C LEU A 53 -4.06 -5.46 8.78
N ARG A 54 -4.34 -5.41 10.09
CA ARG A 54 -5.72 -5.33 10.64
C ARG A 54 -6.49 -4.11 10.14
N LEU A 55 -5.81 -3.10 9.58
CA LEU A 55 -6.44 -1.96 8.91
C LEU A 55 -7.35 -2.36 7.75
N PHE A 56 -7.13 -3.52 7.09
CA PHE A 56 -8.03 -4.00 6.03
C PHE A 56 -9.44 -4.37 6.52
N SER A 57 -9.64 -4.58 7.83
CA SER A 57 -10.98 -4.74 8.41
C SER A 57 -11.87 -3.52 8.14
N LYS A 58 -11.29 -2.32 7.95
CA LYS A 58 -12.07 -1.11 7.58
C LYS A 58 -12.48 -1.07 6.10
N ASN A 59 -11.77 -1.78 5.23
CA ASN A 59 -11.94 -1.72 3.76
C ASN A 59 -12.71 -2.92 3.16
N GLY A 60 -13.48 -3.65 3.97
CA GLY A 60 -14.35 -4.75 3.51
C GLY A 60 -13.88 -6.17 3.85
N ALA A 61 -12.71 -6.33 4.46
CA ALA A 61 -12.19 -7.63 4.91
C ALA A 61 -12.57 -7.94 6.39
N LYS A 62 -13.74 -7.49 6.86
CA LYS A 62 -14.19 -7.70 8.25
C LYS A 62 -14.29 -9.20 8.59
N ASN A 63 -14.73 -9.99 7.63
CA ASN A 63 -15.10 -11.40 7.80
C ASN A 63 -13.90 -12.33 8.01
N LEU A 64 -12.67 -11.86 7.74
CA LEU A 64 -11.44 -12.66 7.91
C LEU A 64 -10.95 -12.69 9.37
N PHE A 65 -11.31 -11.66 10.15
CA PHE A 65 -10.88 -11.49 11.53
C PHE A 65 -12.02 -11.74 12.54
N ASP A 66 -13.29 -11.74 12.07
CA ASP A 66 -14.44 -12.06 12.91
C ASP A 66 -14.69 -13.57 12.93
N ARG A 67 -14.66 -14.17 14.13
CA ARG A 67 -14.97 -15.60 14.32
C ARG A 67 -16.34 -15.99 13.78
N ARG A 68 -17.32 -15.08 13.79
CA ARG A 68 -18.73 -15.38 13.48
C ARG A 68 -19.04 -15.43 11.99
N GLU A 69 -18.18 -14.90 11.14
CA GLU A 69 -18.40 -14.79 9.69
C GLU A 69 -17.44 -15.64 8.83
N LEU A 70 -16.64 -16.50 9.47
CA LEU A 70 -15.71 -17.39 8.78
C LEU A 70 -16.44 -18.56 8.15
N ILE A 71 -16.87 -18.36 6.91
CA ILE A 71 -17.39 -19.42 6.06
C ILE A 71 -16.23 -20.38 5.73
N TYR A 72 -16.15 -21.49 6.48
CA TYR A 72 -15.62 -22.84 6.18
C TYR A 72 -14.61 -23.06 5.03
N LEU A 73 -13.64 -22.17 4.81
CA LEU A 73 -12.67 -22.35 3.71
C LEU A 73 -11.42 -23.16 4.06
N VAL A 74 -11.16 -23.45 5.34
CA VAL A 74 -9.92 -24.12 5.76
C VAL A 74 -10.12 -25.52 6.34
N HIS A 75 -11.22 -25.81 7.05
CA HIS A 75 -11.59 -27.16 7.50
C HIS A 75 -13.10 -27.24 7.83
N ARG A 76 -13.77 -28.34 7.43
CA ARG A 76 -15.23 -28.53 7.63
C ARG A 76 -15.67 -28.72 9.09
N THR A 77 -14.75 -28.75 10.05
CA THR A 77 -15.02 -29.14 11.44
C THR A 77 -14.72 -28.07 12.49
N ARG A 78 -13.94 -27.03 12.19
CA ARG A 78 -13.60 -25.94 13.13
C ARG A 78 -13.36 -24.62 12.42
N GLU A 79 -13.88 -23.54 12.98
CA GLU A 79 -13.64 -22.16 12.55
C GLU A 79 -12.26 -21.69 13.05
N PHE A 80 -11.41 -21.19 12.14
CA PHE A 80 -10.09 -20.65 12.46
C PHE A 80 -10.01 -19.18 12.01
N PRO A 81 -10.14 -18.20 12.91
CA PRO A 81 -9.95 -16.80 12.56
C PRO A 81 -8.49 -16.50 12.26
N VAL A 82 -8.28 -15.55 11.34
CA VAL A 82 -6.97 -14.95 11.15
C VAL A 82 -6.69 -14.06 12.36
N ASP A 83 -5.65 -14.36 13.13
CA ASP A 83 -5.26 -13.53 14.27
C ASP A 83 -4.48 -12.30 13.79
N ALA A 84 -3.46 -12.49 12.94
CA ALA A 84 -2.69 -11.38 12.39
C ALA A 84 -2.26 -11.62 10.95
N VAL A 85 -2.19 -10.54 10.18
CA VAL A 85 -1.54 -10.52 8.86
C VAL A 85 -0.38 -9.55 8.97
N ILE A 86 0.84 -10.07 8.85
CA ILE A 86 2.07 -9.30 9.04
C ILE A 86 2.75 -9.13 7.68
N HIS A 87 2.98 -7.89 7.28
CA HIS A 87 3.83 -7.57 6.15
C HIS A 87 5.13 -6.94 6.66
N ARG A 88 6.25 -7.61 6.36
CA ARG A 88 7.59 -7.14 6.70
C ARG A 88 8.35 -6.86 5.40
N VAL A 89 8.81 -5.62 5.26
CA VAL A 89 9.71 -5.23 4.17
C VAL A 89 11.08 -5.01 4.78
N LEU A 90 12.08 -5.74 4.25
CA LEU A 90 13.49 -5.71 4.68
C LEU A 90 14.33 -4.89 3.69
#